data_AF-A0AAD9Q6Z7-F1
#
_entry.id   AF-A0AAD9Q6Z7-F1
#
_cell.length_a   1.000
_cell.length_b   1.000
_cell.length_c   1.000
_cell.angle_alpha   90.00
_cell.angle_beta   90.00
_cell.angle_gamma   90.00
#
_symmetry.space_group_name_H-M   'P 1'
#
loop_
_entity.id
_entity.type
_entity.pdbx_description
1 polymer ?
#
loop_
_entity_poly.entity_id
_entity_poly.type
_entity_poly.pdbx_seq_one_letter_code
_entity_poly.pdbx_strand_id
1 'polypeptide(L)'
;MIHIVKNSTQESDTVGWIMEHVLQAIKQDHPEITKAYFRQDNAGCYHSATLLTACPQKSSNTGILIKRVDFSDPQGGKGAYDRKAATVKVHVRRYINDGHDVETAEDFKSAILSHRGLSGVRVALVDNPQYRHTVESQL
;
A
#
# COMPACT_ATOMS: atom_id res chain seq x y z
N MET A 1 6.11 3.50 -1.39
CA MET A 1 5.96 2.57 -0.25
C MET A 1 5.26 1.32 -0.78
N ILE A 2 5.63 0.14 -0.31
CA ILE A 2 5.00 -1.14 -0.64
C ILE A 2 4.35 -1.64 0.64
N HIS A 3 3.05 -1.93 0.60
CA HIS A 3 2.33 -2.55 1.69
C HIS A 3 2.15 -4.03 1.36
N ILE A 4 2.66 -4.91 2.21
CA ILE A 4 2.46 -6.35 2.15
C ILE A 4 1.36 -6.65 3.16
N VAL A 5 0.16 -6.96 2.67
CA VAL A 5 -1.01 -7.20 3.50
C VAL A 5 -1.19 -8.70 3.70
N LYS A 6 -1.18 -9.16 4.94
CA LYS A 6 -1.48 -10.57 5.26
C LYS A 6 -2.98 -10.82 5.17
N ASN A 7 -3.37 -12.02 4.72
CA ASN A 7 -4.74 -12.54 4.78
C ASN A 7 -5.78 -11.53 4.26
N SER A 8 -5.59 -11.04 3.04
CA SER A 8 -6.44 -10.00 2.46
C SER A 8 -6.78 -10.28 1.02
N THR A 9 -8.01 -9.99 0.64
CA THR A 9 -8.38 -9.70 -0.76
C THR A 9 -8.27 -8.19 -0.99
N GLN A 10 -8.00 -7.79 -2.24
CA GLN A 10 -7.84 -6.37 -2.58
C GLN A 10 -9.19 -5.66 -2.61
N GLU A 11 -9.72 -5.36 -1.43
CA GLU A 11 -10.98 -4.65 -1.23
C GLU A 11 -10.78 -3.14 -1.09
N SER A 12 -11.87 -2.39 -1.27
CA SER A 12 -11.89 -0.93 -1.11
C SER A 12 -11.43 -0.47 0.27
N ASP A 13 -11.76 -1.23 1.32
CA ASP A 13 -11.38 -0.91 2.70
C ASP A 13 -9.86 -1.00 2.89
N THR A 14 -9.23 -2.04 2.33
CA THR A 14 -7.78 -2.22 2.35
C THR A 14 -7.09 -1.05 1.64
N VAL A 15 -7.60 -0.63 0.48
CA VAL A 15 -7.10 0.54 -0.25
C VAL A 15 -7.22 1.81 0.60
N GLY A 16 -8.37 2.03 1.24
CA GLY A 16 -8.60 3.18 2.11
C GLY A 16 -7.63 3.20 3.29
N TRP A 17 -7.39 2.07 3.93
CA TRP A 17 -6.42 1.96 5.01
C TRP A 17 -4.98 2.24 4.53
N ILE A 18 -4.61 1.71 3.36
CA ILE A 18 -3.29 1.99 2.74
C ILE A 18 -3.13 3.49 2.48
N MET A 19 -4.15 4.17 1.93
CA MET A 19 -4.11 5.62 1.70
C MET A 19 -3.84 6.38 2.99
N GLU A 20 -4.55 6.05 4.07
CA GLU A 20 -4.40 6.72 5.36
C GLU A 20 -3.02 6.47 5.97
N HIS A 21 -2.52 5.23 5.94
CA HIS A 21 -1.19 4.89 6.43
C HIS A 21 -0.09 5.63 5.65
N VAL A 22 -0.24 5.80 4.33
CA VAL A 22 0.69 6.61 3.52
C VAL A 22 0.68 8.07 3.95
N LEU A 23 -0.50 8.66 4.19
CA LEU A 23 -0.60 10.05 4.65
C LEU A 23 0.02 10.23 6.04
N GLN A 24 -0.19 9.28 6.96
CA GLN A 24 0.44 9.30 8.29
C GLN A 24 1.97 9.26 8.18
N ALA A 25 2.51 8.35 7.38
CA ALA A 25 3.95 8.25 7.16
C ALA A 25 4.52 9.55 6.54
N ILE A 26 3.84 10.12 5.54
CA ILE A 26 4.23 11.40 4.95
C ILE A 26 4.19 12.51 6.00
N LYS A 27 3.15 12.58 6.83
CA LYS A 27 3.01 13.63 7.84
C LYS A 27 4.09 13.55 8.92
N GLN A 28 4.47 12.32 9.30
CA GLN A 28 5.56 12.08 10.26
C GLN A 28 6.91 12.52 9.70
N ASP A 29 7.20 12.18 8.45
CA ASP A 29 8.47 12.53 7.81
C ASP A 29 8.55 14.02 7.41
N HIS A 30 7.41 14.58 7.02
CA HIS A 30 7.26 15.90 6.40
C HIS A 30 6.05 16.65 6.97
N PRO A 31 6.14 17.17 8.21
CA PRO A 31 5.03 17.83 8.89
C PRO A 31 4.52 19.09 8.15
N GLU A 32 5.33 19.70 7.30
CA GLU A 32 4.99 20.84 6.45
C GLU A 32 3.99 20.48 5.33
N ILE A 33 3.86 19.21 4.97
CA ILE A 33 2.91 18.77 3.95
C ILE A 33 1.48 18.83 4.51
N THR A 34 0.62 19.53 3.78
CA THR A 34 -0.77 19.80 4.18
C THR A 34 -1.81 19.38 3.16
N LYS A 35 -1.38 19.00 1.94
CA LYS A 35 -2.28 18.64 0.84
C LYS A 35 -1.74 17.41 0.11
N ALA A 36 -2.64 16.53 -0.32
CA ALA A 36 -2.33 15.36 -1.11
C ALA A 36 -3.22 15.28 -2.36
N TYR A 37 -2.64 14.71 -3.41
CA TYR A 37 -3.30 14.38 -4.67
C TYR A 37 -3.01 12.91 -4.93
N PHE A 38 -4.05 12.07 -5.00
CA PHE A 38 -3.89 10.65 -5.27
C PHE A 38 -4.11 10.38 -6.76
N ARG A 39 -3.29 9.49 -7.32
CA ARG A 39 -3.56 8.86 -8.62
C ARG A 39 -3.56 7.35 -8.43
N GLN A 40 -4.65 6.71 -8.82
CA GLN A 40 -4.88 5.28 -8.63
C GLN A 40 -5.13 4.58 -9.97
N ASP A 41 -5.11 3.26 -9.93
CA ASP A 41 -5.63 2.43 -11.01
C ASP A 41 -7.17 2.55 -11.09
N ASN A 42 -7.77 2.15 -12.20
CA ASN A 42 -9.22 2.25 -12.41
C ASN A 42 -9.99 0.95 -12.16
N ALA A 43 -9.41 -0.01 -11.42
CA ALA A 43 -10.16 -1.14 -10.91
C ALA A 43 -11.15 -0.71 -9.80
N GLY A 44 -12.23 -1.49 -9.64
CA GLY A 44 -13.35 -1.18 -8.73
C GLY A 44 -12.96 -0.89 -7.28
N CYS A 45 -11.92 -1.54 -6.76
CA CYS A 45 -11.45 -1.33 -5.39
C CYS A 45 -10.77 0.03 -5.16
N TYR A 46 -10.32 0.71 -6.23
CA TYR A 46 -9.71 2.04 -6.17
C TYR A 46 -10.72 3.17 -6.39
N HIS A 47 -11.86 2.90 -7.06
CA HIS A 47 -12.83 3.95 -7.43
C HIS A 47 -14.20 3.80 -6.74
N SER A 48 -14.31 2.99 -5.69
CA SER A 48 -15.60 2.78 -5.01
C SER A 48 -16.11 4.02 -4.28
N ALA A 49 -17.45 4.13 -4.18
CA ALA A 49 -18.09 5.22 -3.45
C ALA A 49 -17.62 5.25 -1.98
N THR A 50 -17.50 4.10 -1.34
CA THR A 50 -17.02 3.94 0.05
C THR A 50 -15.63 4.55 0.26
N LEU A 51 -14.71 4.31 -0.68
CA LEU A 51 -13.36 4.85 -0.58
C LEU A 51 -13.33 6.37 -0.75
N LEU A 52 -14.08 6.88 -1.71
CA LEU A 52 -14.17 8.32 -1.99
C LEU A 52 -14.84 9.09 -0.84
N THR A 53 -15.92 8.55 -0.28
CA THR A 53 -16.60 9.19 0.86
C THR A 53 -15.79 9.14 2.15
N ALA A 54 -14.83 8.22 2.27
CA ALA A 54 -13.91 8.16 3.41
C ALA A 54 -12.75 9.19 3.35
N CYS A 55 -12.52 9.85 2.21
CA CYS A 55 -11.41 10.80 2.05
C CYS A 55 -11.42 12.00 3.03
N PRO A 56 -12.57 12.63 3.34
CA PRO A 56 -12.63 13.70 4.35
C PRO A 56 -12.21 13.21 5.75
N GLN A 57 -12.66 12.03 6.17
CA GLN A 57 -12.27 11.45 7.46
C GLN A 57 -10.77 11.19 7.52
N LYS A 58 -10.20 10.63 6.44
CA LYS A 58 -8.74 10.39 6.34
C LYS A 58 -7.95 11.68 6.37
N SER A 59 -8.48 12.74 5.76
CA SER A 59 -7.87 14.07 5.82
C SER A 59 -7.83 14.61 7.24
N SER A 60 -8.92 14.43 7.99
CA SER A 60 -9.02 14.81 9.41
C SER A 60 -8.03 14.02 10.27
N ASN A 61 -7.99 12.69 10.12
CA ASN A 61 -7.15 11.79 10.92
C ASN A 61 -5.65 12.04 10.74
N THR A 62 -5.24 12.57 9.59
CA THR A 62 -3.82 12.71 9.22
C THR A 62 -3.33 14.14 9.16
N GLY A 63 -4.25 15.12 9.17
CA GLY A 63 -3.91 16.53 8.98
C GLY A 63 -3.38 16.87 7.58
N ILE A 64 -3.58 15.96 6.59
CA ILE A 64 -3.27 16.19 5.18
C ILE A 64 -4.57 16.19 4.39
N LEU A 65 -4.90 17.31 3.77
CA LEU A 65 -6.11 17.46 2.97
C LEU A 65 -5.99 16.75 1.63
N ILE A 66 -6.79 15.71 1.41
CA ILE A 66 -6.94 15.06 0.12
C ILE A 66 -7.73 15.99 -0.81
N LYS A 67 -7.04 16.63 -1.76
CA LYS A 67 -7.65 17.60 -2.69
C LYS A 67 -8.29 16.95 -3.90
N ARG A 68 -7.77 15.81 -4.34
CA ARG A 68 -8.18 15.14 -5.57
C ARG A 68 -7.77 13.67 -5.54
N VAL A 69 -8.61 12.84 -6.12
CA VAL A 69 -8.33 11.44 -6.43
C VAL A 69 -8.56 11.26 -7.93
N ASP A 70 -7.49 10.95 -8.66
CA ASP A 70 -7.49 10.72 -10.09
C ASP A 70 -7.36 9.22 -10.39
N PHE A 71 -7.98 8.79 -11.48
CA PHE A 71 -7.95 7.41 -11.95
C PHE A 71 -7.25 7.33 -13.29
N SER A 72 -6.49 6.26 -13.48
CA SER A 72 -5.75 6.04 -14.72
C SER A 72 -6.69 5.52 -15.81
N ASP A 73 -6.40 5.80 -17.08
CA ASP A 73 -7.19 5.26 -18.20
C ASP A 73 -7.03 3.72 -18.23
N PRO A 74 -8.13 2.94 -18.28
CA PRO A 74 -8.07 1.47 -18.40
C PRO A 74 -7.15 0.95 -19.51
N GLN A 75 -6.92 1.74 -20.57
CA GLN A 75 -6.11 1.36 -21.73
C GLN A 75 -4.76 2.07 -21.81
N GLY A 76 -4.38 2.85 -20.79
CA GLY A 76 -3.18 3.70 -20.78
C GLY A 76 -1.82 2.97 -20.74
N GLY A 77 -1.81 1.64 -20.83
CA GLY A 77 -0.62 0.82 -20.70
C GLY A 77 -0.04 0.78 -19.28
N LYS A 78 1.12 0.12 -19.12
CA LYS A 78 1.76 -0.09 -17.81
C LYS A 78 2.34 1.20 -17.24
N GLY A 79 1.88 1.57 -16.05
CA GLY A 79 2.28 2.79 -15.34
C GLY A 79 3.67 2.70 -14.71
N ALA A 80 4.08 3.78 -14.04
CA ALA A 80 5.34 3.83 -13.31
C ALA A 80 5.40 2.77 -12.19
N TYR A 81 4.27 2.50 -11.53
CA TYR A 81 4.17 1.50 -10.47
C TYR A 81 4.32 0.07 -10.97
N ASP A 82 3.85 -0.25 -12.19
CA ASP A 82 4.07 -1.57 -12.82
C ASP A 82 5.56 -1.83 -13.08
N ARG A 83 6.29 -0.80 -13.53
CA ARG A 83 7.76 -0.90 -13.70
C ARG A 83 8.46 -1.14 -12.36
N LYS A 84 7.98 -0.50 -11.30
CA LYS A 84 8.53 -0.70 -9.96
C LYS A 84 8.22 -2.11 -9.44
N ALA A 85 7.02 -2.62 -9.66
CA ALA A 85 6.65 -3.99 -9.31
C ALA A 85 7.51 -5.02 -10.09
N ALA A 86 7.79 -4.78 -11.37
CA ALA A 86 8.70 -5.61 -12.15
C ALA A 86 10.13 -5.58 -11.58
N THR A 87 10.61 -4.42 -11.13
CA THR A 87 11.91 -4.28 -10.46
C THR A 87 11.96 -5.09 -9.17
N VAL A 88 10.91 -5.00 -8.35
CA VAL A 88 10.75 -5.79 -7.11
C VAL A 88 10.77 -7.28 -7.41
N LYS A 89 10.04 -7.73 -8.44
CA LYS A 89 10.01 -9.14 -8.86
C LYS A 89 11.40 -9.66 -9.24
N VAL A 90 12.19 -8.88 -9.98
CA VAL A 90 13.56 -9.27 -10.35
C VAL A 90 14.47 -9.35 -9.12
N HIS A 91 14.34 -8.39 -8.19
CA HIS A 91 15.10 -8.37 -6.94
C HIS A 91 14.81 -9.59 -6.06
N VAL A 92 13.52 -9.93 -5.89
CA VAL A 92 13.12 -11.11 -5.13
C VAL A 92 13.56 -12.40 -5.82
N ARG A 93 13.53 -12.46 -7.16
CA ARG A 93 14.08 -13.61 -7.89
C ARG A 93 15.57 -13.82 -7.62
N ARG A 94 16.36 -12.74 -7.52
CA ARG A 94 17.77 -12.85 -7.15
C ARG A 94 17.93 -13.48 -5.77
N TYR A 95 17.16 -13.02 -4.78
CA TYR A 95 17.17 -13.59 -3.43
C TYR A 95 16.84 -15.09 -3.43
N ILE A 96 15.87 -15.51 -4.25
CA ILE A 96 15.52 -16.93 -4.44
C ILE A 96 16.67 -17.70 -5.09
N ASN A 97 17.30 -17.14 -6.12
CA ASN A 97 18.43 -17.78 -6.79
C ASN A 97 19.67 -17.97 -5.90
N ASP A 98 19.79 -17.20 -4.82
CA ASP A 98 20.83 -17.37 -3.80
C ASP A 98 20.52 -18.54 -2.82
N GLY A 99 19.41 -19.27 -3.03
CA GLY A 99 19.03 -20.46 -2.28
C GLY A 99 18.04 -20.20 -1.13
N HIS A 100 17.38 -19.04 -1.10
CA HIS A 100 16.38 -18.71 -0.10
C HIS A 100 14.96 -18.99 -0.59
N ASP A 101 14.11 -19.48 0.29
CA ASP A 101 12.68 -19.60 0.02
C ASP A 101 11.94 -18.29 0.36
N VAL A 102 10.82 -18.06 -0.35
CA VAL A 102 9.94 -16.90 -0.14
C VAL A 102 8.49 -17.39 -0.14
N GLU A 103 8.05 -17.90 1.02
CA GLU A 103 6.74 -18.56 1.16
C GLU A 103 5.75 -17.72 1.96
N THR A 104 6.24 -16.88 2.87
CA THR A 104 5.43 -16.02 3.73
C THR A 104 5.52 -14.54 3.38
N ALA A 105 4.60 -13.73 3.91
CA ALA A 105 4.64 -12.28 3.78
C ALA A 105 5.90 -11.67 4.43
N GLU A 106 6.36 -12.27 5.53
CA GLU A 106 7.61 -11.98 6.21
C GLU A 106 8.82 -12.28 5.33
N ASP A 107 8.84 -13.44 4.67
CA ASP A 107 9.92 -13.78 3.75
C ASP A 107 9.93 -12.82 2.57
N PHE A 108 8.76 -12.45 2.05
CA PHE A 108 8.66 -11.48 0.97
C PHE A 108 9.18 -10.09 1.39
N LYS A 109 8.84 -9.63 2.59
CA LYS A 109 9.44 -8.40 3.17
C LYS A 109 10.96 -8.53 3.25
N SER A 110 11.46 -9.65 3.77
CA SER A 110 12.89 -9.91 3.93
C SER A 110 13.61 -9.92 2.58
N ALA A 111 13.03 -10.56 1.58
CA ALA A 111 13.55 -10.59 0.21
C ALA A 111 13.63 -9.19 -0.40
N ILE A 112 12.62 -8.32 -0.22
CA ILE A 112 12.66 -6.93 -0.70
C ILE A 112 13.74 -6.11 0.01
N LEU A 113 13.97 -6.34 1.30
CA LEU A 113 14.96 -5.62 2.09
C LEU A 113 16.38 -6.21 1.97
N SER A 114 16.52 -7.40 1.38
CA SER A 114 17.81 -8.04 1.10
C SER A 114 18.69 -7.20 0.16
N HIS A 115 19.99 -7.48 0.10
CA HIS A 115 20.93 -6.82 -0.82
C HIS A 115 20.96 -5.29 -0.68
N ARG A 116 20.82 -4.77 0.55
CA ARG A 116 20.68 -3.33 0.88
C ARG A 116 19.36 -2.69 0.43
N GLY A 117 18.38 -3.51 0.05
CA GLY A 117 17.06 -3.09 -0.38
C GLY A 117 17.04 -2.47 -1.77
N LEU A 118 15.86 -1.95 -2.14
CA LEU A 118 15.64 -1.25 -3.40
C LEU A 118 15.58 0.26 -3.17
N SER A 119 16.36 1.02 -3.94
CA SER A 119 16.34 2.49 -3.86
C SER A 119 14.93 3.06 -4.02
N GLY A 120 14.55 3.98 -3.13
CA GLY A 120 13.23 4.62 -3.09
C GLY A 120 12.09 3.69 -2.66
N VAL A 121 12.38 2.51 -2.09
CA VAL A 121 11.38 1.58 -1.57
C VAL A 121 11.40 1.58 -0.05
N ARG A 122 10.22 1.80 0.53
CA ARG A 122 9.91 1.50 1.94
C ARG A 122 8.88 0.38 1.95
N VAL A 123 9.01 -0.56 2.87
CA VAL A 123 8.09 -1.72 2.98
C VAL A 123 7.38 -1.68 4.33
N ALA A 124 6.06 -1.80 4.32
CA ALA A 124 5.26 -2.06 5.50
C ALA A 124 4.63 -3.45 5.38
N LEU A 125 4.84 -4.28 6.40
CA LEU A 125 4.11 -5.53 6.57
C LEU A 125 2.98 -5.26 7.53
N VAL A 126 1.76 -5.61 7.11
CA VAL A 126 0.53 -5.17 7.79
C VAL A 126 -0.45 -6.33 7.81
N ASP A 127 -1.17 -6.48 8.90
CA ASP A 127 -2.33 -7.36 8.94
C ASP A 127 -3.55 -6.60 8.40
N ASN A 128 -4.42 -7.31 7.67
CA ASN A 128 -5.63 -6.71 7.13
C ASN A 128 -6.46 -6.07 8.27
N PRO A 129 -6.80 -4.78 8.19
CA PRO A 129 -7.55 -4.09 9.24
C PRO A 129 -8.91 -4.74 9.54
N GLN A 130 -9.53 -5.47 8.61
CA GLN A 130 -10.77 -6.22 8.87
C GLN A 130 -10.58 -7.36 9.90
N TYR A 131 -9.36 -7.88 10.08
CA TYR A 131 -9.03 -8.89 11.10
C TYR A 131 -8.63 -8.30 12.45
N ARG A 132 -8.56 -6.96 12.59
CA ARG A 132 -8.37 -6.32 13.91
C ARG A 132 -9.62 -6.36 14.79
N HIS A 133 -10.77 -6.77 14.25
CA HIS A 133 -12.07 -6.73 14.92
C HIS A 133 -12.62 -8.09 15.37
N THR A 134 -11.93 -9.21 15.14
CA THR A 134 -12.31 -10.48 15.78
C THR A 134 -11.84 -10.46 17.23
N VAL A 135 -12.54 -9.70 18.07
CA VAL A 135 -12.47 -9.86 19.52
C VAL A 135 -13.07 -11.22 19.80
N GLU A 136 -12.27 -12.17 20.28
CA GLU A 136 -12.78 -13.36 20.93
C GLU A 136 -13.68 -12.92 22.08
N SER A 137 -14.99 -13.05 21.91
CA SER A 137 -15.92 -13.04 23.03
C SER A 137 -15.66 -14.32 23.81
N GLN A 138 -14.82 -14.24 24.85
CA GLN A 138 -14.78 -15.25 25.89
C GLN A 138 -16.12 -15.19 26.63
N LEU A 139 -16.92 -16.25 26.46
CA LEU A 139 -17.92 -16.67 27.43
C LEU A 139 -17.23 -17.52 28.50
#